data_AF-A0A5E4CXS7-F1
#
_entry.id   AF-A0A5E4CXS7-F1
#
_cell.length_a   1.000
_cell.length_b   1.000
_cell.length_c   1.000
_cell.angle_alpha   90.00
_cell.angle_beta   90.00
_cell.angle_gamma   90.00
#
_symmetry.space_group_name_H-M   'P 1'
#
loop_
_entity.id
_entity.type
_entity.pdbx_description
1 polymer ?
#
loop_
_entity_poly.entity_id
_entity_poly.type
_entity_poly.pdbx_seq_one_letter_code
_entity_poly.pdbx_strand_id
1 'polypeptide(L)'
;MAYDRYVAICFPLHYTTIMSPKLCLSLVVFSWVLTTFYSLLHTLLLPRLSFCADNVITRFFCEISALLKLACSDTRVNELVIFVVGGIFAVIPFLLILLSYTKIVSSILKVPSARGIY
;
A
#
# COMPACT_ATOMS: atom_id res chain seq x y z
N MET A 1 -9.88 -2.30 -3.26
CA MET A 1 -10.83 -3.41 -3.53
C MET A 1 -11.55 -3.90 -2.27
N ALA A 2 -10.87 -4.15 -1.13
CA ALA A 2 -11.57 -4.62 0.09
C ALA A 2 -12.67 -3.66 0.59
N TYR A 3 -12.43 -2.34 0.52
CA TYR A 3 -13.42 -1.33 0.87
C TYR A 3 -14.69 -1.38 -0.01
N ASP A 4 -14.53 -1.61 -1.32
CA ASP A 4 -15.63 -1.77 -2.27
C ASP A 4 -16.56 -2.94 -1.86
N ARG A 5 -15.96 -4.10 -1.56
CA ARG A 5 -16.69 -5.28 -1.08
C ARG A 5 -17.40 -5.02 0.24
N TYR A 6 -16.77 -4.29 1.16
CA TYR A 6 -17.39 -3.91 2.43
C TYR A 6 -18.65 -3.06 2.23
N VAL A 7 -18.57 -2.00 1.42
CA VAL A 7 -19.73 -1.13 1.17
C VAL A 7 -20.84 -1.89 0.45
N ALA A 8 -20.49 -2.75 -0.52
CA ALA A 8 -21.47 -3.55 -1.26
C ALA A 8 -22.24 -4.53 -0.36
N ILE A 9 -21.58 -5.18 0.60
CA ILE A 9 -22.20 -6.20 1.47
C ILE A 9 -22.93 -5.55 2.65
N CYS A 10 -22.34 -4.55 3.29
CA CYS A 10 -22.91 -3.94 4.50
C CYS A 10 -23.96 -2.87 4.21
N PHE A 11 -23.90 -2.20 3.05
CA PHE A 11 -24.78 -1.08 2.70
C PHE A 11 -25.28 -1.13 1.25
N PRO A 12 -25.96 -2.21 0.80
CA PRO A 12 -26.33 -2.40 -0.60
C PRO A 12 -27.21 -1.27 -1.16
N LEU A 13 -28.18 -0.77 -0.39
CA LEU A 13 -29.07 0.32 -0.84
C LEU A 13 -28.38 1.68 -0.97
N HIS A 14 -27.28 1.91 -0.23
CA HIS A 14 -26.52 3.17 -0.27
C HIS A 14 -25.20 3.02 -1.03
N TYR A 15 -24.96 1.87 -1.67
CA TYR A 15 -23.71 1.58 -2.35
C TYR A 15 -23.40 2.61 -3.45
N THR A 16 -24.39 2.97 -4.27
CA THR A 16 -24.21 3.94 -5.37
C THR A 16 -23.98 5.37 -4.87
N THR A 17 -24.50 5.71 -3.69
CA THR A 17 -24.29 7.02 -3.05
C THR A 17 -22.92 7.09 -2.37
N ILE A 18 -22.51 6.03 -1.67
CA ILE A 18 -21.23 5.96 -0.97
C ILE A 18 -20.09 5.78 -1.98
N MET A 19 -20.21 4.81 -2.89
CA MET A 19 -19.23 4.48 -3.90
C MET A 19 -19.46 5.31 -5.17
N SER A 20 -19.45 6.63 -4.99
CA SER A 20 -19.60 7.59 -6.07
C SER A 20 -18.39 7.58 -7.01
N PRO A 21 -18.54 7.95 -8.30
CA PRO A 21 -17.43 8.07 -9.25
C PRO A 21 -16.30 8.97 -8.74
N LYS A 22 -16.65 10.03 -7.98
CA LYS A 22 -15.69 10.95 -7.37
C LYS A 22 -14.82 10.27 -6.30
N LEU A 23 -15.42 9.43 -5.46
CA LEU A 23 -14.68 8.66 -4.46
C LEU A 23 -13.78 7.63 -5.12
N CYS A 24 -14.28 6.93 -6.14
CA CYS A 24 -13.49 5.96 -6.89
C CYS A 24 -12.27 6.63 -7.57
N LEU A 25 -12.49 7.77 -8.23
CA LEU A 25 -11.42 8.57 -8.83
C LEU A 25 -10.41 9.04 -7.76
N SER A 26 -10.90 9.53 -6.62
CA SER A 26 -10.04 9.96 -5.51
C SER A 26 -9.18 8.82 -4.96
N LEU A 27 -9.73 7.62 -4.80
CA LEU A 27 -8.98 6.44 -4.36
C LEU A 27 -7.92 6.01 -5.39
N VAL A 28 -8.25 6.06 -6.69
CA VAL A 28 -7.30 5.76 -7.77
C VAL A 28 -6.18 6.79 -7.78
N VAL A 29 -6.49 8.09 -7.75
CA VAL A 29 -5.51 9.17 -7.72
C VAL A 29 -4.62 9.06 -6.47
N PHE A 30 -5.21 8.78 -5.30
CA PHE A 30 -4.44 8.58 -4.07
C PHE A 30 -3.48 7.40 -4.21
N SER A 31 -3.94 6.26 -4.73
CA SER A 31 -3.07 5.10 -4.96
C SER A 31 -1.94 5.41 -5.94
N TRP A 32 -2.22 6.17 -6.99
CA TRP A 32 -1.25 6.60 -7.99
C TRP A 32 -0.20 7.54 -7.42
N VAL A 33 -0.62 8.56 -6.66
CA VAL A 33 0.30 9.51 -6.01
C VAL A 33 1.19 8.77 -5.01
N LEU A 34 0.61 7.85 -4.25
CA LEU A 34 1.32 7.09 -3.23
C LEU A 34 2.38 6.16 -3.86
N THR A 35 2.06 5.43 -4.93
CA THR A 35 3.05 4.61 -5.65
C THR A 35 4.10 5.44 -6.37
N THR A 36 3.72 6.58 -6.95
CA THR A 36 4.67 7.51 -7.59
C THR A 36 5.65 8.08 -6.56
N PHE A 37 5.15 8.49 -5.39
CA PHE A 37 5.98 8.98 -4.29
C PHE A 37 6.94 7.90 -3.78
N TYR A 38 6.47 6.65 -3.64
CA TYR A 38 7.32 5.52 -3.28
C TYR A 38 8.48 5.33 -4.26
N SER A 39 8.17 5.26 -5.56
CA SER A 39 9.17 5.13 -6.63
C SER A 39 10.14 6.31 -6.66
N LEU A 40 9.64 7.53 -6.47
CA LEU A 40 10.45 8.75 -6.44
C LEU A 40 11.38 8.77 -5.22
N LEU A 41 10.90 8.40 -4.04
CA LEU A 41 11.68 8.33 -2.82
C LEU A 41 12.79 7.30 -2.95
N HIS A 42 12.48 6.12 -3.49
CA HIS A 42 13.45 5.10 -3.86
C HIS A 42 14.50 5.64 -4.86
N THR A 43 14.08 6.40 -5.87
CA THR A 43 14.99 6.99 -6.87
C THR A 43 15.87 8.10 -6.30
N LEU A 44 15.34 8.95 -5.41
CA LEU A 44 16.06 10.05 -4.76
C LEU A 44 17.07 9.57 -3.71
N LEU A 45 16.85 8.39 -3.14
CA LEU A 45 17.79 7.75 -2.22
C LEU A 45 19.06 7.26 -2.93
N LEU A 46 18.99 6.91 -4.23
CA LEU A 46 20.13 6.44 -5.04
C LEU A 46 21.31 7.44 -5.18
N PRO A 47 21.11 8.72 -5.57
CA PRO A 47 22.22 9.67 -5.80
C PRO A 47 22.91 10.15 -4.52
N ARG A 48 22.42 9.80 -3.33
CA ARG A 48 23.07 10.13 -2.04
C ARG A 48 24.16 9.13 -1.65
N LEU A 49 24.34 8.04 -2.40
CA LEU A 49 25.40 7.07 -2.18
C LEU A 49 26.68 7.49 -2.93
N SER A 50 27.77 7.66 -2.18
CA SER A 50 29.12 7.68 -2.76
C SER A 50 29.60 6.23 -2.95
N PHE A 51 29.70 5.81 -4.22
CA PHE A 51 30.27 4.52 -4.59
C PHE A 51 31.80 4.59 -4.51
N CYS A 52 32.45 3.57 -3.94
CA CYS A 52 33.90 3.43 -4.09
C CYS A 52 34.24 3.18 -5.56
N ALA A 53 35.32 3.80 -6.02
CA ALA A 53 35.77 3.85 -7.41
C ALA A 53 35.83 2.46 -8.10
N ASP A 54 35.57 2.47 -9.40
CA ASP A 54 35.65 1.36 -10.38
C ASP A 54 34.52 0.30 -10.43
N ASN A 55 33.30 0.66 -10.04
CA ASN A 55 32.13 -0.18 -10.36
C ASN A 55 31.32 0.42 -11.51
N VAL A 56 31.66 0.06 -12.74
CA VAL A 56 30.85 0.30 -13.93
C VAL A 56 29.59 -0.58 -13.85
N ILE A 57 28.53 -0.06 -13.21
CA ILE A 57 27.26 -0.79 -13.06
C ILE A 57 26.48 -0.69 -14.39
N THR A 58 26.69 -1.67 -15.26
CA THR A 58 26.04 -1.80 -16.59
C THR A 58 24.69 -2.49 -16.56
N ARG A 59 24.11 -2.75 -15.38
CA ARG A 59 22.78 -3.35 -15.24
C ARG A 59 21.90 -2.49 -14.33
N PHE A 60 20.82 -1.97 -14.90
CA PHE A 60 19.69 -1.39 -14.19
C PHE A 60 19.16 -2.42 -13.16
N PHE A 61 19.52 -2.28 -11.89
CA PHE A 61 18.99 -3.14 -10.84
C PHE A 61 17.67 -2.57 -10.30
N CYS A 62 16.65 -3.42 -10.28
CA CYS A 62 15.30 -3.15 -9.79
C CYS A 62 15.19 -3.13 -8.25
N GLU A 63 16.27 -3.45 -7.53
CA GLU A 63 16.29 -3.52 -6.06
C GLU A 63 17.37 -2.65 -5.42
N ILE A 64 16.95 -1.55 -4.80
CA ILE A 64 17.82 -0.57 -4.11
C ILE A 64 18.47 -1.15 -2.85
N SER A 65 17.84 -2.15 -2.21
CA SER A 65 18.37 -2.88 -1.06
C SER A 65 19.68 -3.62 -1.36
N ALA A 66 19.82 -4.17 -2.57
CA ALA A 66 21.06 -4.82 -3.02
C ALA A 66 22.15 -3.78 -3.33
N LEU A 67 21.76 -2.63 -3.86
CA LEU A 67 22.65 -1.53 -4.22
C LEU A 67 23.29 -0.86 -2.99
N LEU A 68 22.56 -0.86 -1.87
CA LEU A 68 23.02 -0.36 -0.58
C LEU A 68 24.17 -1.15 0.05
N LYS A 69 24.25 -2.46 -0.20
CA LYS A 69 25.33 -3.31 0.33
C LYS A 69 26.68 -3.07 -0.37
N LEU A 70 26.67 -2.38 -1.51
CA LEU A 70 27.85 -2.11 -2.32
C LEU A 70 28.44 -0.70 -2.10
N ALA A 71 27.75 0.14 -1.32
CA ALA A 71 28.20 1.50 -1.04
C ALA A 71 29.31 1.51 0.01
N CYS A 72 30.30 2.39 -0.17
CA CYS A 72 31.37 2.60 0.81
C CYS A 72 30.99 3.59 1.92
N SER A 73 29.85 4.29 1.77
CA SER A 73 29.33 5.26 2.74
C SER A 73 28.35 4.62 3.70
N ASP A 74 28.06 5.29 4.82
CA ASP A 74 27.16 4.79 5.86
C ASP A 74 25.71 4.72 5.33
N THR A 75 25.23 3.50 5.06
CA THR A 75 23.94 3.24 4.40
C THR A 75 22.78 3.03 5.37
N ARG A 76 23.03 3.10 6.68
CA ARG A 76 22.03 2.81 7.72
C ARG A 76 20.76 3.64 7.62
N VAL A 77 20.87 4.94 7.30
CA VAL A 77 19.70 5.83 7.16
C VAL A 77 18.83 5.40 5.97
N ASN A 78 19.47 5.04 4.87
CA ASN A 78 18.79 4.67 3.63
C ASN A 78 18.11 3.29 3.76
N GLU A 79 18.74 2.35 4.46
CA GLU A 79 18.16 1.04 4.79
C GLU A 79 16.95 1.19 5.71
N LEU A 80 17.07 2.02 6.76
CA LEU A 80 15.98 2.32 7.68
C LEU A 80 14.80 2.95 6.95
N VAL A 81 15.04 3.92 6.07
CA VAL A 81 13.98 4.59 5.29
C VAL A 81 13.27 3.59 4.38
N ILE A 82 13.99 2.73 3.67
CA ILE A 82 13.37 1.70 2.81
C ILE A 82 12.54 0.73 3.64
N PHE A 83 13.06 0.27 4.78
CA PHE A 83 12.35 -0.66 5.65
C PHE A 83 11.08 -0.03 6.24
N VAL A 84 11.17 1.20 6.73
CA VAL A 84 10.02 1.93 7.30
C VAL A 84 8.99 2.24 6.22
N VAL A 85 9.40 2.78 5.08
CA VAL A 85 8.48 3.12 3.99
C VAL A 85 7.84 1.86 3.41
N GLY A 86 8.62 0.83 3.10
CA GLY A 86 8.10 -0.46 2.63
C GLY A 86 7.14 -1.10 3.65
N GLY A 87 7.49 -1.05 4.94
CA GLY A 87 6.63 -1.50 6.04
C GLY A 87 5.31 -0.76 6.11
N ILE A 88 5.31 0.57 6.03
CA ILE A 88 4.10 1.40 6.03
C ILE A 88 3.19 1.03 4.83
N PHE A 89 3.78 0.88 3.65
CA PHE A 89 3.06 0.51 2.43
C PHE A 89 2.49 -0.92 2.48
N ALA A 90 3.05 -1.82 3.27
CA ALA A 90 2.50 -3.15 3.49
C ALA A 90 1.42 -3.17 4.60
N VAL A 91 1.70 -2.52 5.73
CA VAL A 91 0.85 -2.55 6.93
C VAL A 91 -0.45 -1.77 6.72
N ILE A 92 -0.41 -0.60 6.07
CA ILE A 92 -1.62 0.21 5.86
C ILE A 92 -2.69 -0.55 5.05
N PRO A 93 -2.38 -1.09 3.84
CA PRO A 93 -3.34 -1.89 3.09
C PRO A 93 -3.80 -3.12 3.88
N PHE A 94 -2.89 -3.80 4.58
CA PHE A 94 -3.22 -4.98 5.36
C PHE A 94 -4.25 -4.69 6.47
N LEU A 95 -4.05 -3.61 7.25
CA LEU A 95 -5.00 -3.17 8.27
C LEU A 95 -6.33 -2.75 7.67
N LEU A 96 -6.34 -2.01 6.56
CA LEU A 96 -7.57 -1.61 5.86
C LEU A 96 -8.37 -2.82 5.37
N ILE A 97 -7.68 -3.85 4.86
CA ILE A 97 -8.29 -5.11 4.45
C ILE A 97 -8.90 -5.82 5.67
N LEU A 98 -8.13 -6.02 6.73
CA LEU A 98 -8.60 -6.69 7.94
C LEU A 98 -9.83 -5.99 8.54
N LEU A 99 -9.75 -4.67 8.75
CA LEU A 99 -10.86 -3.90 9.31
C LEU A 99 -12.12 -4.01 8.43
N SER A 100 -11.97 -3.93 7.10
CA SER A 100 -13.08 -4.08 6.17
C SER A 100 -13.74 -5.45 6.31
N TYR A 101 -12.96 -6.54 6.33
CA TYR A 101 -13.49 -7.90 6.46
C TYR A 101 -14.05 -8.21 7.85
N THR A 102 -13.41 -7.75 8.93
CA THR A 102 -13.94 -7.91 10.29
C THR A 102 -15.32 -7.25 10.43
N LYS A 103 -15.51 -6.08 9.80
CA LYS A 103 -16.81 -5.39 9.79
C LYS A 103 -17.86 -6.15 8.97
N ILE A 104 -17.49 -6.74 7.82
CA ILE A 104 -18.38 -7.61 7.04
C ILE A 104 -18.86 -8.79 7.90
N VAL A 105 -17.92 -9.54 8.49
CA VAL A 105 -18.24 -10.71 9.34
C VAL A 105 -19.12 -10.29 10.53
N SER A 106 -18.78 -9.19 11.19
CA SER A 106 -19.58 -8.66 12.30
C SER A 106 -20.99 -8.27 11.87
N SER A 107 -21.15 -7.71 10.67
CA SER A 107 -22.47 -7.36 10.12
C SER A 107 -23.31 -8.62 9.85
N ILE A 108 -22.70 -9.66 9.28
CA ILE A 108 -23.38 -10.94 9.01
C ILE A 108 -23.82 -11.60 10.33
N LEU A 109 -22.94 -11.64 11.34
CA LEU A 109 -23.24 -12.23 12.66
C LEU A 109 -24.31 -11.47 13.46
N LYS A 110 -24.48 -10.16 13.19
CA LYS A 110 -25.51 -9.32 13.83
C LYS A 110 -26.89 -9.44 13.21
N VAL A 111 -27.03 -10.03 12.02
CA VAL A 111 -28.35 -10.34 11.47
C VAL A 111 -28.94 -11.47 12.32
N PRO A 112 -30.06 -11.24 13.05
CA PRO A 112 -30.69 -12.30 13.82
C PRO A 112 -31.09 -13.42 12.86
N SER A 113 -30.77 -14.67 13.17
CA SER A 113 -31.18 -15.87 12.41
C SER A 113 -32.72 -16.10 12.42
N ALA A 114 -33.52 -15.08 12.69
CA ALA A 114 -34.98 -15.13 12.84
C ALA A 114 -35.72 -14.60 11.60
N ARG A 115 -35.19 -14.85 10.40
CA ARG A 115 -36.02 -14.91 9.21
C ARG A 115 -35.56 -16.09 8.37
N GLY A 116 -35.87 -17.27 8.91
CA GLY A 116 -35.95 -18.49 8.13
C GLY A 116 -36.80 -18.19 6.89
N ILE A 117 -36.24 -18.54 5.75
CA ILE A 117 -36.96 -18.61 4.48
C ILE A 117 -37.95 -19.76 4.66
N TYR A 118 -39.21 -19.41 4.93
CA TYR A 118 -40.42 -20.17 4.61
C TYR A 118 -41.48 -19.17 4.19
#